data_AF-A0A7J2KDS2-F1
#
_entry.id   AF-A0A7J2KDS2-F1
#
_cell.length_a   1.000
_cell.length_b   1.000
_cell.length_c   1.000
_cell.angle_alpha   90.00
_cell.angle_beta   90.00
_cell.angle_gamma   90.00
#
_symmetry.space_group_name_H-M   'P 1'
#
loop_
_entity.id
_entity.type
_entity.pdbx_description
1 polymer ?
#
loop_
_entity_poly.entity_id
_entity_poly.type
_entity_poly.pdbx_seq_one_letter_code
_entity_poly.pdbx_strand_id
1 'polypeptide(L)'
;MDGLTLIPTIIVALIVLIFLAMAIKIVKEYERAVIFRLGRLLGAKGPGIFFIIPGVDSLVRVDLRIVAVDVPVQRIITRDNVTVEVDAVVYY
;
A
#
# COMPACT_ATOMS: atom_id res chain seq x y z
N MET A 1 31.80 -4.98 -36.22
CA MET A 1 31.24 -4.20 -35.09
C MET A 1 29.98 -4.92 -34.56
N ASP A 2 30.08 -6.21 -34.22
CA ASP A 2 28.96 -7.16 -34.51
C ASP A 2 28.50 -8.01 -33.32
N GLY A 3 28.86 -7.65 -32.08
CA GLY A 3 28.37 -8.37 -30.90
C GLY A 3 28.63 -7.63 -29.59
N LEU A 4 29.79 -7.00 -29.47
CA LEU A 4 30.19 -6.29 -28.25
C LEU A 4 29.40 -5.00 -28.01
N THR A 5 28.88 -4.35 -29.05
CA THR A 5 27.99 -3.17 -28.95
C THR A 5 26.51 -3.55 -28.85
N LEU A 6 26.12 -4.73 -29.30
CA LEU A 6 24.73 -5.21 -29.21
C LEU A 6 24.37 -5.58 -27.78
N ILE A 7 25.27 -6.26 -27.07
CA ILE A 7 25.11 -6.64 -25.66
C ILE A 7 24.77 -5.44 -24.75
N PRO A 8 25.55 -4.33 -24.71
CA PRO A 8 25.22 -3.19 -23.87
C PRO A 8 23.94 -2.49 -24.32
N THR A 9 23.65 -2.42 -25.62
CA THR A 9 22.41 -1.83 -26.13
C THR A 9 21.18 -2.61 -25.67
N ILE A 10 21.25 -3.95 -25.69
CA ILE A 10 20.18 -4.84 -25.19
C ILE A 10 20.02 -4.69 -23.68
N ILE A 11 21.12 -4.61 -22.93
CA ILE A 11 21.08 -4.40 -21.47
C ILE A 11 20.41 -3.07 -21.13
N VAL A 12 20.78 -1.97 -21.81
CA VAL A 12 20.16 -0.65 -21.60
C VAL A 12 18.67 -0.69 -21.95
N ALA A 13 18.30 -1.31 -23.07
CA ALA A 13 16.89 -1.44 -23.45
C ALA A 13 16.08 -2.24 -22.40
N LEU A 14 16.66 -3.30 -21.86
CA LEU A 14 16.03 -4.11 -20.81
C LEU A 14 15.85 -3.31 -19.51
N ILE A 15 16.85 -2.54 -19.10
CA ILE A 15 16.79 -1.69 -17.91
C ILE A 15 15.67 -0.65 -18.06
N VAL A 16 15.58 0.01 -19.22
CA VAL A 16 14.53 1.00 -19.50
C VAL A 16 13.14 0.35 -19.47
N LEU A 17 12.99 -0.84 -20.04
CA LEU A 17 11.73 -1.58 -20.03
C LEU A 17 11.29 -1.93 -18.61
N ILE A 18 12.21 -2.41 -17.77
CA ILE A 18 11.94 -2.72 -16.36
C ILE A 18 11.51 -1.45 -15.61
N PHE A 19 12.19 -0.33 -15.86
CA PHE A 19 11.86 0.94 -15.20
C PHE A 19 10.45 1.44 -15.58
N LEU A 20 10.07 1.33 -16.86
CA LEU A 20 8.72 1.64 -17.34
C LEU A 20 7.66 0.72 -16.75
N ALA A 21 7.94 -0.58 -16.68
CA ALA A 21 7.01 -1.55 -16.08
C ALA A 21 6.80 -1.28 -14.58
N MET A 22 7.85 -0.88 -13.86
CA MET A 22 7.77 -0.54 -12.44
C MET A 22 7.05 0.79 -12.17
N ALA A 23 7.08 1.72 -13.13
CA ALA A 23 6.44 3.03 -13.02
C ALA A 23 4.91 2.95 -13.05
N ILE A 24 4.35 1.94 -13.72
CA ILE A 24 2.90 1.76 -13.83
C ILE A 24 2.39 0.99 -12.61
N LYS A 25 1.56 1.64 -11.79
CA LYS A 25 0.87 1.00 -10.66
C LYS A 25 -0.63 1.10 -10.86
N ILE A 26 -1.29 -0.04 -10.72
CA ILE A 26 -2.75 -0.15 -10.76
C ILE A 26 -3.25 -0.30 -9.33
N VAL A 27 -4.27 0.48 -8.98
CA VAL A 27 -4.90 0.51 -7.66
C VAL A 27 -6.38 0.19 -7.85
N LYS A 28 -6.89 -0.71 -7.02
CA LYS A 28 -8.27 -1.20 -7.12
C LYS A 28 -9.26 -0.17 -6.59
N GLU A 29 -10.52 -0.29 -6.99
CA GLU A 29 -11.58 0.69 -6.67
C GLU A 29 -11.85 0.86 -5.16
N TYR A 30 -11.72 -0.22 -4.40
CA TYR A 30 -11.88 -0.25 -2.95
C TYR A 30 -10.59 0.13 -2.19
N GLU A 31 -9.50 0.46 -2.89
CA GLU A 31 -8.24 0.90 -2.31
C GLU A 31 -7.98 2.37 -2.66
N ARG A 32 -7.37 3.09 -1.72
CA ARG A 32 -6.89 4.46 -1.93
C ARG A 32 -5.37 4.46 -1.92
N ALA A 33 -4.76 5.07 -2.93
CA ALA A 33 -3.31 5.17 -3.02
C ALA A 33 -2.81 6.48 -2.43
N VAL A 34 -2.01 6.35 -1.38
CA VAL A 34 -1.29 7.47 -0.75
C VAL A 34 0.12 7.49 -1.32
N ILE A 35 0.47 8.59 -1.99
CA ILE A 35 1.77 8.74 -2.65
C ILE A 35 2.66 9.64 -1.80
N PHE A 36 3.83 9.11 -1.46
CA PHE A 36 4.92 9.84 -0.80
C PHE A 36 6.03 10.08 -1.81
N ARG A 37 6.49 11.32 -1.93
CA ARG A 37 7.66 11.69 -2.75
C ARG A 37 8.74 12.21 -1.84
N LEU A 38 9.86 11.49 -1.74
CA LEU A 38 10.98 11.86 -0.87
C LEU A 38 10.55 12.22 0.57
N GLY A 39 9.63 11.42 1.13
CA GLY A 39 9.09 11.64 2.48
C GLY A 39 8.00 12.71 2.61
N ARG A 40 7.65 13.42 1.53
CA ARG A 40 6.53 14.38 1.52
C ARG A 40 5.26 13.74 1.00
N LEU A 41 4.15 14.00 1.67
CA LEU A 41 2.83 13.58 1.22
C LEU A 41 2.41 14.41 -0.01
N LEU A 42 2.25 13.77 -1.16
CA LEU A 42 1.64 14.41 -2.34
C LEU A 42 0.11 14.41 -2.27
N GLY A 43 -0.46 13.52 -1.45
CA GLY A 43 -1.89 13.38 -1.22
C GLY A 43 -2.39 11.95 -1.48
N ALA A 44 -3.65 11.74 -1.15
CA ALA A 44 -4.35 10.50 -1.47
C ALA A 44 -5.03 10.63 -2.83
N LYS A 45 -4.66 9.76 -3.77
CA LYS A 45 -5.32 9.66 -5.08
C LYS A 45 -6.38 8.56 -5.04
N GLY A 46 -7.43 8.76 -5.84
CA GLY A 46 -8.49 7.78 -6.02
C GLY A 46 -8.00 6.47 -6.66
N PRO A 47 -8.90 5.54 -6.98
CA PRO A 47 -8.54 4.33 -7.69
C PRO A 47 -8.20 4.58 -9.16
N GLY A 48 -7.47 3.67 -9.78
CA GLY A 48 -7.06 3.77 -11.19
C GLY A 48 -5.59 3.47 -11.45
N ILE A 49 -5.13 3.88 -12.64
CA ILE A 49 -3.75 3.71 -13.10
C ILE A 49 -2.97 4.97 -12.74
N PHE A 50 -1.88 4.79 -12.01
CA PHE A 50 -0.97 5.87 -11.63
C PHE A 50 0.43 5.61 -12.15
N PHE A 51 1.04 6.67 -12.63
CA PHE A 51 2.47 6.70 -12.91
C PHE A 51 3.20 7.20 -11.66
N ILE A 52 4.08 6.36 -11.14
CA ILE A 52 5.01 6.70 -10.06
C ILE A 52 6.43 6.63 -10.60
N ILE A 53 7.32 7.47 -10.07
CA ILE A 53 8.74 7.38 -10.41
C ILE A 53 9.38 6.33 -9.47
N PRO A 54 9.76 5.15 -9.97
CA PRO A 54 10.33 4.11 -9.12
C PRO A 54 11.65 4.62 -8.51
N GLY A 55 11.79 4.46 -7.19
CA GLY A 55 12.94 4.91 -6.41
C GLY A 55 12.76 6.28 -5.71
N VAL A 56 11.90 7.15 -6.24
CA VAL A 56 11.63 8.48 -5.64
C VAL A 56 10.25 8.53 -4.97
N ASP A 57 9.28 7.89 -5.60
CA ASP A 57 7.90 7.83 -5.16
C ASP A 57 7.62 6.49 -4.47
N SER A 58 7.06 6.53 -3.26
CA SER A 58 6.53 5.38 -2.54
C SER A 58 5.01 5.43 -2.53
N LEU A 59 4.39 4.33 -2.95
CA LEU A 59 2.94 4.19 -2.99
C LEU A 59 2.49 3.25 -1.86
N VAL A 60 1.66 3.76 -0.97
CA VAL A 60 1.01 2.98 0.09
C VAL A 60 -0.46 2.81 -0.28
N ARG A 61 -0.94 1.57 -0.31
CA ARG A 61 -2.34 1.26 -0.58
C ARG A 61 -3.06 1.14 0.76
N VAL A 62 -4.16 1.85 0.90
CA VAL A 62 -5.02 1.81 2.10
C VAL A 62 -6.37 1.26 1.66
N ASP A 63 -6.84 0.23 2.33
CA ASP A 63 -8.16 -0.33 2.11
C ASP A 63 -9.22 0.62 2.68
N LEU A 64 -10.29 0.85 1.93
CA LEU A 64 -11.44 1.67 2.38
C LEU A 64 -12.57 0.83 2.96
N ARG A 65 -12.40 -0.51 3.02
CA ARG A 65 -13.40 -1.43 3.55
C ARG A 65 -13.38 -1.41 5.08
N ILE A 66 -14.55 -1.69 5.66
CA ILE A 66 -14.72 -1.84 7.11
C ILE A 66 -13.93 -3.06 7.58
N VAL A 67 -13.10 -2.86 8.59
CA VAL A 67 -12.33 -3.94 9.22
C VAL A 67 -12.94 -4.26 10.58
N ALA A 68 -13.27 -5.53 10.78
CA ALA A 68 -13.68 -6.06 12.08
C ALA A 68 -12.43 -6.51 12.85
N VAL A 69 -12.26 -6.01 14.07
CA VAL A 69 -11.19 -6.41 14.98
C VAL A 69 -11.82 -6.96 16.26
N ASP A 70 -11.48 -8.21 16.58
CA ASP A 70 -11.88 -8.86 17.81
C ASP A 70 -11.07 -8.32 18.99
N VAL A 71 -11.77 -7.87 20.03
CA VAL A 71 -11.15 -7.46 21.28
C VAL A 71 -11.03 -8.69 22.16
N PRO A 72 -9.84 -8.99 22.74
CA PRO A 72 -9.70 -10.13 23.61
C PRO A 72 -10.64 -10.00 24.81
N VAL A 73 -11.22 -11.12 25.24
CA VAL A 73 -12.15 -11.17 26.38
C VAL A 73 -11.50 -10.59 27.63
N GLN A 74 -12.15 -9.62 28.27
CA GLN A 74 -11.66 -8.97 29.48
C GLN A 74 -12.63 -9.21 30.64
N ARG A 75 -12.06 -9.59 31.79
CA ARG A 75 -12.79 -9.74 33.05
C ARG A 75 -12.74 -8.42 33.82
N ILE A 76 -13.90 -7.83 34.09
CA ILE A 76 -14.04 -6.53 34.75
C ILE A 76 -15.00 -6.62 35.93
N ILE A 77 -14.86 -5.69 36.88
CA ILE A 77 -15.77 -5.56 38.03
C ILE A 77 -16.68 -4.37 37.75
N THR A 78 -17.99 -4.59 37.77
CA THR A 78 -18.99 -3.55 37.57
C THR A 78 -19.11 -2.64 38.80
N ARG A 79 -19.79 -1.51 38.66
CA ARG A 79 -20.07 -0.58 39.78
C ARG A 79 -20.82 -1.25 40.92
N ASP A 80 -21.59 -2.29 40.62
CA ASP A 80 -22.36 -3.07 41.58
C ASP A 80 -21.53 -4.18 42.24
N ASN A 81 -20.20 -4.16 42.07
CA ASN A 81 -19.26 -5.11 42.64
C ASN A 81 -19.49 -6.56 42.17
N VAL A 82 -19.90 -6.72 40.92
CA VAL A 82 -20.07 -8.04 40.27
C VAL A 82 -19.00 -8.21 39.20
N THR A 83 -18.36 -9.37 39.19
CA THR A 83 -17.38 -9.75 38.16
C THR A 83 -18.09 -10.25 36.91
N VAL A 84 -17.81 -9.63 35.77
CA VAL A 84 -18.35 -10.01 34.46
C VAL A 84 -17.22 -10.17 33.44
N GLU A 85 -17.44 -11.03 32.45
CA GLU A 85 -16.56 -11.18 31.29
C GLU A 85 -17.24 -10.53 30.09
N VAL A 86 -16.50 -9.69 29.37
CA VAL A 86 -17.01 -8.93 28.23
C VAL A 86 -16.19 -9.25 27.00
N ASP A 87 -16.90 -9.48 25.89
CA ASP A 87 -16.37 -9.65 24.55
C ASP A 87 -16.94 -8.55 23.65
N ALA A 88 -16.14 -8.08 22.69
CA ALA A 88 -16.51 -6.99 21.80
C ALA A 88 -15.80 -7.10 20.44
N VAL A 89 -16.49 -6.64 19.40
CA VAL A 89 -15.94 -6.50 18.04
C VAL A 89 -16.00 -5.04 17.64
N VAL A 90 -14.86 -4.48 17.21
CA VAL A 90 -14.75 -3.09 16.76
C VAL A 90 -14.78 -3.07 15.23
N TYR A 91 -15.67 -2.25 14.67
CA TYR A 91 -15.75 -1.98 13.23
C TYR A 91 -15.26 -0.55 12.98
N TYR A 92 -14.25 -0.38 12.12
CA TYR A 92 -13.75 0.92 11.68
C TYR A 92 -13.37 0.95 10.20
#